data_AF-A0A6J8EKU9-F1
#
_entry.id   AF-A0A6J8EKU9-F1
#
_cell.length_a   1.000
_cell.length_b   1.000
_cell.length_c   1.000
_cell.angle_alpha   90.00
_cell.angle_beta   90.00
_cell.angle_gamma   90.00
#
_symmetry.space_group_name_H-M   'P 1'
#
loop_
_entity.id
_entity.type
_entity.pdbx_description
1 polymer ?
#
loop_
_entity_poly.entity_id
_entity_poly.type
_entity_poly.pdbx_seq_one_letter_code
_entity_poly.pdbx_strand_id
1 'polypeptide(L)'
;MLATNIPKFHEMNSLPILLDVRRFYNGSGIESTLTTNEAKYHSSCRIKFNNTKLKRAEQRYESTKSIKSEPCCSPKFIRRSIDHSDTKLKQDIVKCFLCDKEAPPSSLREAMTMKLNDRLKRCAETLQDKQLLAKLSTWDVIAQDLKYHPACLVALYNKERAVKKKTEEQAQIDTDAEKEAGDVALAELVNYVFETQRNSDGANTFRLADLSNMYEKRVQQ
;
A
#
# COMPACT_ATOMS: atom_id res chain seq x y z
N MET A 1 9.85 -35.16 24.40
CA MET A 1 10.20 -34.34 23.22
C MET A 1 10.55 -32.91 23.61
N LEU A 2 9.61 -32.09 24.12
CA LEU A 2 9.92 -30.71 24.54
C LEU A 2 10.94 -30.65 25.68
N ALA A 3 10.74 -31.47 26.72
CA ALA A 3 11.68 -31.62 27.84
C ALA A 3 13.11 -31.97 27.40
N THR A 4 13.25 -32.71 26.30
CA THR A 4 14.54 -33.13 25.71
C THR A 4 15.13 -32.05 24.80
N ASN A 5 14.30 -31.34 24.05
CA ASN A 5 14.77 -30.40 23.02
C ASN A 5 15.08 -29.02 23.59
N ILE A 6 14.31 -28.54 24.58
CA ILE A 6 14.54 -27.24 25.24
C ILE A 6 15.99 -27.08 25.74
N PRO A 7 16.55 -28.02 26.52
CA PRO A 7 17.94 -27.91 26.97
C PRO A 7 18.94 -27.87 25.80
N LYS A 8 18.73 -28.65 24.74
CA LYS A 8 19.59 -28.61 23.54
C LYS A 8 19.55 -27.27 22.82
N PHE A 9 18.36 -26.67 22.66
CA PHE A 9 18.25 -25.33 22.08
C PHE A 9 18.91 -24.25 22.96
N HIS A 10 18.84 -24.42 24.29
CA HIS A 10 19.49 -23.52 25.24
C HIS A 10 21.02 -23.64 25.18
N GLU A 11 21.58 -24.85 25.11
CA GLU A 11 23.02 -25.07 24.92
C GLU A 11 23.56 -24.39 23.64
N MET A 12 22.76 -24.40 22.56
CA MET A 12 23.10 -23.74 21.30
C MET A 12 22.75 -22.24 21.26
N ASN A 13 22.31 -21.63 22.38
CA ASN A 13 21.81 -20.25 22.46
C ASN A 13 20.79 -19.90 21.35
N SER A 14 19.92 -20.86 21.00
CA SER A 14 19.02 -20.76 19.84
C SER A 14 17.54 -20.97 20.21
N LEU A 15 17.15 -20.57 21.41
CA LEU A 15 15.79 -20.73 21.91
C LEU A 15 14.77 -19.95 21.04
N PRO A 16 13.70 -20.60 20.53
CA PRO A 16 12.68 -19.93 19.72
C PRO A 16 11.83 -18.89 20.46
N ILE A 17 11.90 -18.87 21.79
CA ILE A 17 11.20 -17.95 22.69
C ILE A 17 12.12 -17.63 23.87
N LEU A 18 11.95 -16.44 24.46
CA LEU A 18 12.61 -16.09 25.72
C LEU A 18 12.07 -17.02 26.81
N LEU A 19 12.92 -17.91 27.31
CA LEU A 19 12.57 -18.93 28.28
C LEU A 19 13.72 -19.09 29.27
N ASP A 20 13.44 -18.98 30.57
CA ASP A 20 14.39 -19.31 31.61
C ASP A 20 14.33 -20.80 31.91
N VAL A 21 15.32 -21.55 31.41
CA VAL A 21 15.38 -23.02 31.53
C VAL A 21 15.61 -23.45 32.99
N ARG A 22 16.21 -22.60 33.83
CA ARG A 22 16.52 -22.93 35.23
C ARG A 22 15.26 -23.18 36.06
N ARG A 23 14.16 -22.49 35.72
CA ARG A 23 12.86 -22.66 36.37
C ARG A 23 12.23 -24.04 36.16
N PHE A 24 12.69 -24.79 35.17
CA PHE A 24 12.17 -26.11 34.85
C PHE A 24 13.05 -27.25 35.40
N TYR A 25 14.06 -26.94 36.21
CA TYR A 25 15.00 -27.93 36.74
C TYR A 25 14.99 -27.95 38.27
N ASN A 26 14.26 -28.89 38.86
CA ASN A 26 14.21 -29.10 40.31
C ASN A 26 15.25 -30.14 40.81
N GLY A 27 16.37 -30.33 40.10
CA GLY A 27 17.43 -31.27 40.48
C GLY A 27 17.23 -32.72 40.01
N SER A 28 16.00 -33.14 39.67
CA SER A 28 15.69 -34.49 39.17
C SER A 28 15.59 -34.58 37.63
N GLY A 29 15.93 -33.50 36.93
CA GLY A 29 15.78 -33.38 35.48
C GLY A 29 14.53 -32.61 35.05
N ILE A 30 14.59 -32.03 33.84
CA ILE A 30 13.51 -31.21 33.27
C ILE A 30 12.26 -32.06 32.99
N GLU A 31 12.44 -33.27 32.47
CA GLU A 31 11.33 -34.17 32.15
C GLU A 31 10.58 -34.64 33.40
N SER A 32 11.33 -35.02 34.45
CA SER A 32 10.78 -35.38 35.76
C SER A 32 9.99 -34.22 36.36
N THR A 33 10.57 -33.02 36.36
CA THR A 33 9.94 -31.80 36.91
C THR A 33 8.64 -31.45 36.16
N LEU A 34 8.63 -31.57 34.84
CA LEU A 34 7.44 -31.29 34.03
C LEU A 34 6.34 -32.36 34.21
N THR A 35 6.72 -33.62 34.44
CA THR A 35 5.77 -34.71 34.69
C THR A 35 5.15 -34.61 36.08
N THR A 36 5.95 -34.33 37.12
CA THR A 36 5.46 -34.12 38.50
C THR A 36 4.48 -32.95 38.57
N ASN A 37 4.71 -31.90 37.80
CA ASN A 37 3.85 -30.71 37.76
C ASN A 37 2.70 -30.81 36.75
N GLU A 38 2.45 -32.00 36.17
CA GLU A 38 1.41 -32.25 35.16
C GLU A 38 1.41 -31.23 34.01
N ALA A 39 2.60 -30.78 33.59
CA ALA A 39 2.74 -29.69 32.66
C ALA A 39 2.18 -30.04 31.27
N LYS A 40 1.31 -29.17 30.75
CA LYS A 40 0.73 -29.29 29.40
C LYS A 40 1.40 -28.33 28.44
N TYR A 41 1.55 -28.76 27.19
CA TYR A 41 2.17 -27.95 26.15
C TYR A 41 1.14 -27.46 25.14
N HIS A 42 1.28 -26.22 24.69
CA HIS A 42 0.53 -25.71 23.55
C HIS A 42 0.99 -26.38 22.24
N SER A 43 0.08 -26.48 21.27
CA SER A 43 0.40 -26.93 19.90
C SER A 43 1.50 -26.07 19.26
N SER A 44 1.46 -24.76 19.48
CA SER A 44 2.48 -23.81 19.03
C SER A 44 3.86 -24.09 19.63
N CYS A 45 3.94 -24.43 20.92
CA CYS A 45 5.20 -24.81 21.57
C CYS A 45 5.77 -26.09 20.94
N ARG A 46 4.92 -27.09 20.69
CA ARG A 46 5.34 -28.34 20.02
C ARG A 46 5.92 -28.08 18.62
N ILE A 47 5.34 -27.15 17.86
CA ILE A 47 5.85 -26.78 16.52
C ILE A 47 7.20 -26.07 16.62
N LYS A 48 7.38 -25.18 17.59
CA LYS A 48 8.62 -24.41 17.79
C LYS A 48 9.81 -25.29 18.19
N PHE A 49 9.58 -26.27 19.07
CA PHE A 49 10.62 -27.14 19.62
C PHE A 49 10.63 -28.54 18.99
N ASN A 50 10.18 -28.68 17.75
CA ASN A 50 10.17 -29.98 17.07
C ASN A 50 11.60 -30.44 16.68
N ASN A 51 11.72 -31.73 16.35
CA ASN A 51 13.01 -32.33 16.00
C ASN A 51 13.61 -31.77 14.69
N THR A 52 12.78 -31.33 13.73
CA THR A 52 13.27 -30.79 12.46
C THR A 52 13.89 -29.40 12.65
N LYS A 53 13.32 -28.58 13.53
CA LYS A 53 13.89 -27.29 13.94
C LYS A 53 15.14 -27.49 14.77
N LEU A 54 15.18 -28.51 15.63
CA LEU A 54 16.37 -28.87 16.39
C LEU A 54 17.54 -29.22 15.46
N LYS A 55 17.34 -30.15 14.51
CA LYS A 55 18.37 -30.51 13.52
C LYS A 55 18.87 -29.32 12.71
N ARG A 56 17.99 -28.37 12.36
CA ARG A 56 18.37 -27.13 11.65
C ARG A 56 19.13 -26.15 12.55
N ALA A 57 18.86 -26.14 13.86
CA ALA A 57 19.63 -25.35 14.82
C ALA A 57 21.01 -25.97 15.04
N GLU A 58 21.08 -27.30 15.22
CA GLU A 58 22.33 -28.07 15.32
C GLU A 58 23.23 -27.84 14.09
N GLN A 59 22.70 -27.98 12.87
CA GLN A 59 23.45 -27.70 11.64
C GLN A 59 24.02 -26.27 11.58
N ARG A 60 23.27 -25.28 12.04
CA ARG A 60 23.73 -23.88 12.09
C ARG A 60 24.83 -23.70 13.13
N TYR A 61 24.63 -24.28 14.32
CA TYR A 61 25.60 -24.23 15.41
C TYR A 61 26.92 -24.94 15.05
N GLU A 62 26.85 -26.11 14.42
CA GLU A 62 28.02 -26.85 13.93
C GLU A 62 28.74 -26.10 12.81
N SER A 63 28.01 -25.50 11.88
CA SER A 63 28.59 -24.65 10.83
C SER A 63 29.34 -23.46 11.43
N THR A 64 28.82 -22.83 12.48
CA THR A 64 29.51 -21.74 13.18
C THR A 64 30.68 -22.21 14.04
N LYS A 65 30.66 -23.45 14.53
CA LYS A 65 31.71 -24.02 15.39
C LYS A 65 32.93 -24.48 14.59
N SER A 66 32.75 -24.90 13.33
CA SER A 66 33.84 -25.32 12.43
C SER A 66 34.58 -24.16 11.74
N ILE A 67 34.10 -22.91 11.84
CA ILE A 67 34.75 -21.74 11.24
C ILE A 67 35.67 -21.09 12.28
N LYS A 68 36.81 -21.73 12.57
CA LYS A 68 38.06 -21.04 12.95
C LYS A 68 39.09 -21.00 11.82
N SER A 69 38.75 -21.52 10.64
CA SER A 69 39.55 -21.38 9.43
C SER A 69 38.62 -21.39 8.21
N GLU A 70 38.52 -20.22 7.57
CA GLU A 70 38.06 -19.94 6.20
C GLU A 70 36.65 -20.42 5.75
N PRO A 71 35.85 -19.53 5.13
CA PRO A 71 34.53 -19.89 4.61
C PRO A 71 34.65 -20.53 3.21
N CYS A 72 34.49 -21.85 3.11
CA CYS A 72 34.30 -22.52 1.82
C CYS A 72 32.82 -22.86 1.58
N CYS A 73 32.21 -22.14 0.64
CA CYS A 73 30.85 -22.36 0.14
C CYS A 73 30.70 -23.71 -0.58
N SER A 74 29.54 -24.35 -0.41
CA SER A 74 28.98 -25.22 -1.45
C SER A 74 27.55 -24.76 -1.80
N PRO A 75 27.19 -24.64 -3.09
CA PRO A 75 25.96 -24.00 -3.50
C PRO A 75 24.79 -25.00 -3.41
N LYS A 76 23.85 -24.73 -2.50
CA LYS A 76 22.48 -25.25 -2.65
C LYS A 76 21.65 -24.15 -3.29
N PHE A 77 21.14 -24.43 -4.49
CA PHE A 77 20.22 -23.58 -5.24
C PHE A 77 19.00 -23.22 -4.38
N ILE A 78 19.04 -22.06 -3.73
CA ILE A 78 17.88 -21.31 -3.28
C ILE A 78 18.17 -19.87 -3.65
N ARG A 79 17.31 -19.33 -4.52
CA ARG A 79 17.26 -17.93 -4.96
C ARG A 79 17.43 -17.02 -3.73
N ARG A 80 18.62 -16.45 -3.55
CA ARG A 80 18.89 -15.37 -2.62
C ARG A 80 19.62 -14.28 -3.37
N SER A 81 19.06 -13.09 -3.32
CA SER A 81 19.76 -11.84 -3.58
C SER A 81 21.02 -11.84 -2.74
N ILE A 82 22.15 -11.56 -3.37
CA ILE A 82 23.43 -11.33 -2.73
C ILE A 82 23.31 -10.04 -1.92
N ASP A 83 23.26 -10.15 -0.60
CA ASP A 83 23.61 -9.04 0.29
C ASP A 83 25.13 -9.09 0.49
N HIS A 84 25.79 -8.06 -0.01
CA HIS A 84 27.21 -7.84 0.23
C HIS A 84 27.41 -7.33 1.66
N SER A 85 28.24 -8.08 2.39
CA SER A 85 29.13 -7.67 3.48
C SER A 85 28.52 -7.18 4.79
N ASP A 86 28.68 -8.02 5.80
CA ASP A 86 29.13 -7.65 7.15
C ASP A 86 30.16 -6.51 7.10
N THR A 87 29.68 -5.27 7.25
CA THR A 87 30.49 -4.14 7.71
C THR A 87 29.60 -3.19 8.50
N LYS A 88 29.86 -3.09 9.81
CA LYS A 88 29.56 -1.97 10.73
C LYS A 88 28.39 -1.05 10.34
N LEU A 89 27.28 -1.15 11.09
CA LEU A 89 26.43 -0.04 11.58
C LEU A 89 26.58 1.30 10.82
N LYS A 90 26.19 1.33 9.55
CA LYS A 90 25.64 2.52 8.92
C LYS A 90 24.19 2.14 8.65
N GLN A 91 23.27 2.74 9.39
CA GLN A 91 21.87 2.65 8.99
C GLN A 91 21.82 3.25 7.59
N ASP A 92 21.63 2.43 6.56
CA ASP A 92 21.39 2.94 5.21
C ASP A 92 20.11 3.75 5.25
N ILE A 93 20.27 5.06 5.39
CA ILE A 93 19.17 6.00 5.38
C ILE A 93 18.67 6.04 3.93
N VAL A 94 17.51 5.44 3.70
CA VAL A 94 16.88 5.43 2.38
C VAL A 94 15.85 6.54 2.31
N LYS A 95 15.76 7.21 1.15
CA LYS A 95 14.79 8.27 0.91
C LYS A 95 13.48 7.69 0.40
N CYS A 96 12.38 8.18 0.96
CA CYS A 96 11.05 7.91 0.41
C CYS A 96 10.82 8.74 -0.84
N PHE A 97 10.62 8.13 -2.00
CA PHE A 97 10.48 8.89 -3.26
C PHE A 97 9.23 9.79 -3.32
N LEU A 98 8.20 9.52 -2.50
CA LEU A 98 6.96 10.30 -2.44
C LEU A 98 7.07 11.60 -1.63
N CYS A 99 7.97 11.67 -0.64
CA CYS A 99 8.09 12.83 0.24
C CYS A 99 9.53 13.35 0.37
N ASP A 100 10.47 12.69 -0.29
CA ASP A 100 11.92 12.94 -0.29
C ASP A 100 12.56 12.94 1.10
N LYS A 101 11.83 12.48 2.12
CA LYS A 101 12.33 12.35 3.48
C LYS A 101 13.10 11.04 3.64
N GLU A 102 14.22 11.19 4.32
CA GLU A 102 15.08 10.13 4.80
C GLU A 102 14.40 9.36 5.94
N ALA A 103 14.44 8.03 5.87
CA ALA A 103 13.84 7.18 6.88
C ALA A 103 14.62 5.87 7.03
N PRO A 104 14.55 5.22 8.21
CA PRO A 104 15.15 3.92 8.40
C PRO A 104 14.48 2.90 7.47
N PRO A 105 15.24 1.93 6.93
CA PRO A 105 14.73 0.99 5.93
C PRO A 105 13.58 0.12 6.47
N SER A 106 13.50 -0.07 7.80
CA SER A 106 12.39 -0.76 8.46
C SER A 106 11.04 -0.06 8.35
N SER A 107 11.04 1.26 8.10
CA SER A 107 9.83 2.09 8.00
C SER A 107 9.34 2.30 6.56
N LEU A 108 10.14 1.87 5.58
CA LEU A 108 9.86 2.02 4.17
C LEU A 108 9.50 0.67 3.55
N ARG A 109 8.58 0.70 2.57
CA ARG A 109 8.26 -0.45 1.73
C ARG A 109 8.83 -0.26 0.35
N GLU A 110 9.30 -1.35 -0.23
CA GLU A 110 9.79 -1.41 -1.61
C GLU A 110 8.63 -1.62 -2.58
N ALA A 111 8.70 -0.99 -3.74
CA ALA A 111 7.71 -1.14 -4.78
C ALA A 111 7.93 -2.46 -5.55
N MET A 112 7.12 -3.47 -5.27
CA MET A 112 7.32 -4.82 -5.80
C MET A 112 6.46 -5.17 -7.03
N THR A 113 5.58 -4.28 -7.53
CA THR A 113 4.59 -4.65 -8.56
C THR A 113 4.31 -3.57 -9.60
N MET A 114 4.14 -3.98 -10.87
CA MET A 114 3.80 -3.07 -11.98
C MET A 114 2.46 -2.39 -11.75
N LYS A 115 1.52 -3.10 -11.13
CA LYS A 115 0.22 -2.55 -10.73
C LYS A 115 0.34 -1.32 -9.83
N LEU A 116 1.33 -1.31 -8.93
CA LEU A 116 1.60 -0.14 -8.09
C LEU A 116 2.13 1.02 -8.93
N ASN A 117 3.07 0.77 -9.84
CA ASN A 117 3.61 1.78 -10.76
C ASN A 117 2.49 2.42 -11.60
N ASP A 118 1.63 1.61 -12.22
CA ASP A 118 0.49 2.10 -13.02
C ASP A 118 -0.52 2.88 -12.17
N ARG A 119 -0.70 2.49 -10.90
CA ARG A 119 -1.59 3.23 -9.98
C ARG A 119 -0.99 4.57 -9.61
N LEU A 120 0.32 4.64 -9.35
CA LEU A 120 1.03 5.88 -9.05
C LEU A 120 1.00 6.85 -10.22
N LYS A 121 1.20 6.38 -11.46
CA LYS A 121 1.10 7.22 -12.67
C LYS A 121 -0.28 7.85 -12.80
N ARG A 122 -1.35 7.05 -12.69
CA ARG A 122 -2.73 7.56 -12.69
C ARG A 122 -3.02 8.57 -11.59
N CYS A 123 -2.48 8.34 -10.38
CA CYS A 123 -2.61 9.31 -9.28
C CYS A 123 -1.90 10.61 -9.63
N ALA A 124 -0.70 10.54 -10.17
CA ALA A 124 0.09 11.71 -10.56
C ALA A 124 -0.59 12.51 -11.68
N GLU A 125 -1.19 11.83 -12.67
CA GLU A 125 -2.01 12.44 -13.72
C GLU A 125 -3.25 13.13 -13.16
N THR A 126 -4.03 12.44 -12.33
CA THR A 126 -5.25 12.99 -11.70
C THR A 126 -4.94 14.20 -10.83
N LEU A 127 -3.82 14.16 -10.09
CA LEU A 127 -3.39 15.25 -9.22
C LEU A 127 -2.60 16.34 -9.96
N GLN A 128 -2.27 16.14 -11.24
CA GLN A 128 -1.35 16.97 -12.02
C GLN A 128 -0.03 17.27 -11.27
N ASP A 129 0.46 16.28 -10.51
CA ASP A 129 1.69 16.41 -9.73
C ASP A 129 2.90 16.26 -10.66
N LYS A 130 3.41 17.41 -11.15
CA LYS A 130 4.53 17.47 -12.10
C LYS A 130 5.81 16.83 -11.54
N GLN A 131 6.04 16.93 -10.24
CA GLN A 131 7.24 16.36 -9.63
C GLN A 131 7.15 14.83 -9.58
N LEU A 132 5.99 14.30 -9.19
CA LEU A 132 5.76 12.86 -9.19
C LEU A 132 5.76 12.30 -10.61
N LEU A 133 5.17 12.99 -11.59
CA LEU A 133 5.21 12.61 -13.01
C LEU A 133 6.64 12.56 -13.55
N ALA A 134 7.47 13.57 -13.25
CA ALA A 134 8.87 13.58 -13.67
C ALA A 134 9.63 12.37 -13.11
N LYS A 135 9.46 12.09 -11.81
CA LYS A 135 10.08 10.92 -11.15
C LYS A 135 9.64 9.59 -11.79
N LEU A 136 8.33 9.42 -12.03
CA LEU A 136 7.77 8.19 -12.61
C LEU A 136 8.06 8.02 -14.11
N SER A 137 8.32 9.11 -14.84
CA SER A 137 8.73 9.07 -16.25
C SER A 137 10.18 8.63 -16.41
N THR A 138 11.03 9.02 -15.47
CA THR A 138 12.46 8.71 -15.51
C THR A 138 12.72 7.32 -14.95
N TRP A 139 12.00 6.92 -13.90
CA TRP A 139 12.34 5.74 -13.10
C TRP A 139 11.22 4.71 -13.15
N ASP A 140 11.55 3.48 -13.58
CA ASP A 140 10.70 2.35 -13.28
C ASP A 140 10.84 2.03 -11.79
N VAL A 141 9.76 2.29 -11.06
CA VAL A 141 9.66 2.20 -9.60
C VAL A 141 10.11 0.83 -9.09
N ILE A 142 9.95 -0.22 -9.90
CA ILE A 142 10.37 -1.59 -9.56
C ILE A 142 11.82 -1.84 -9.93
N ALA A 143 12.26 -1.45 -11.13
CA ALA A 143 13.62 -1.73 -11.58
C ALA A 143 14.69 -1.00 -10.74
N GLN A 144 14.30 0.08 -10.07
CA GLN A 144 15.17 0.85 -9.16
C GLN A 144 14.89 0.58 -7.67
N ASP A 145 14.09 -0.44 -7.34
CA ASP A 145 13.74 -0.82 -5.97
C ASP A 145 13.32 0.38 -5.10
N LEU A 146 12.50 1.29 -5.66
CA LEU A 146 12.15 2.53 -4.98
C LEU A 146 11.35 2.23 -3.71
N LYS A 147 11.72 2.94 -2.64
CA LYS A 147 11.11 2.76 -1.32
C LYS A 147 10.21 3.93 -0.95
N TYR A 148 9.10 3.63 -0.27
CA TYR A 148 8.11 4.61 0.14
C TYR A 148 7.56 4.35 1.53
N HIS A 149 7.12 5.41 2.20
CA HIS A 149 6.34 5.27 3.43
C HIS A 149 4.93 4.78 3.09
N PRO A 150 4.41 3.74 3.76
CA PRO A 150 3.01 3.32 3.60
C PRO A 150 2.02 4.48 3.83
N ALA A 151 2.30 5.34 4.81
CA ALA A 151 1.50 6.52 5.10
C ALA A 151 1.49 7.54 3.94
N CYS A 152 2.63 7.75 3.27
CA CYS A 152 2.70 8.64 2.11
C CYS A 152 1.87 8.12 0.93
N LEU A 153 1.86 6.80 0.71
CA LEU A 153 1.02 6.21 -0.33
C LEU A 153 -0.48 6.39 -0.02
N VAL A 154 -0.89 6.16 1.22
CA VAL A 154 -2.28 6.40 1.66
C VAL A 154 -2.65 7.87 1.49
N ALA A 155 -1.76 8.79 1.89
CA ALA A 155 -1.99 10.22 1.71
C ALA A 155 -2.17 10.61 0.23
N LEU A 156 -1.37 10.01 -0.68
CA LEU A 156 -1.51 10.21 -2.12
C LEU A 156 -2.90 9.76 -2.61
N TYR A 157 -3.35 8.57 -2.22
CA TYR A 157 -4.67 8.05 -2.60
C TYR A 157 -5.81 8.89 -2.02
N ASN A 158 -5.66 9.41 -0.81
CA ASN A 158 -6.67 10.28 -0.21
C ASN A 158 -6.77 11.62 -0.95
N LYS A 159 -5.63 12.19 -1.39
CA LYS A 159 -5.62 13.38 -2.25
C LYS A 159 -6.33 13.12 -3.56
N GLU A 160 -6.06 12.00 -4.23
CA GLU A 160 -6.71 11.63 -5.50
C GLU A 160 -8.23 11.54 -5.33
N ARG A 161 -8.71 10.89 -4.26
CA ARG A 161 -10.15 10.80 -3.94
C ARG A 161 -10.77 12.18 -3.73
N ALA A 162 -10.06 13.07 -3.02
CA ALA A 162 -10.55 14.42 -2.75
C ALA A 162 -10.69 15.24 -4.04
N VAL A 163 -9.75 15.12 -4.98
CA VAL A 163 -9.84 15.79 -6.28
C VAL A 163 -11.00 15.24 -7.11
N LYS A 164 -11.12 13.91 -7.21
CA LYS A 164 -12.23 13.28 -7.95
C LYS A 164 -13.59 13.73 -7.44
N LYS A 165 -13.77 13.77 -6.11
CA LYS A 165 -15.01 14.25 -5.50
C LYS A 165 -15.32 15.70 -5.91
N LYS A 166 -14.31 16.58 -5.89
CA LYS A 166 -14.48 17.98 -6.32
C LYS A 166 -14.82 18.09 -7.81
N THR A 167 -14.20 17.27 -8.65
CA THR A 167 -14.49 17.26 -10.09
C THR A 167 -15.91 16.78 -10.37
N GLU A 168 -16.38 15.75 -9.65
CA GLU A 168 -17.75 15.26 -9.74
C GLU A 168 -18.76 16.31 -9.26
N GLU A 169 -18.49 16.96 -8.13
CA GLU A 169 -19.30 18.06 -7.60
C GLU A 169 -19.38 19.23 -8.58
N GLN A 170 -18.24 19.62 -9.17
CA GLN A 170 -18.20 20.70 -10.14
C GLN A 170 -18.97 20.34 -11.42
N ALA A 171 -18.77 19.13 -11.95
CA ALA A 171 -19.50 18.67 -13.13
C ALA A 171 -21.02 18.65 -12.88
N GLN A 172 -21.45 18.28 -11.68
CA GLN A 172 -22.87 18.32 -11.32
C GLN A 172 -23.41 19.75 -11.29
N ILE A 173 -22.68 20.69 -10.68
CA ILE A 173 -23.04 22.12 -10.65
C ILE A 173 -23.13 22.67 -12.07
N ASP A 174 -22.16 22.38 -12.93
CA ASP A 174 -22.13 22.84 -14.32
C ASP A 174 -23.35 22.31 -15.09
N THR A 175 -23.69 21.02 -14.93
CA THR A 175 -24.89 20.45 -15.58
C THR A 175 -26.20 21.01 -15.07
N ASP A 176 -26.27 21.38 -13.78
CA ASP A 176 -27.48 21.94 -13.20
C ASP A 176 -27.64 23.41 -13.60
N ALA A 177 -26.54 24.16 -13.72
CA ALA A 177 -26.54 25.52 -14.26
C ALA A 177 -26.95 25.56 -15.76
N GLU A 178 -26.47 24.61 -16.57
CA GLU A 178 -26.89 24.50 -17.98
C GLU A 178 -28.39 24.20 -18.12
N LYS A 179 -28.95 23.34 -17.26
CA LYS A 179 -30.40 23.08 -17.23
C LYS A 179 -31.19 24.30 -16.81
N GLU A 180 -30.74 25.00 -15.76
CA GLU A 180 -31.43 26.20 -15.27
C GLU A 180 -31.45 27.31 -16.33
N ALA A 181 -30.33 27.55 -17.02
CA ALA A 181 -30.27 28.46 -18.16
C ALA A 181 -31.22 28.03 -19.30
N GLY A 182 -31.30 26.71 -19.57
CA GLY A 182 -32.25 26.13 -20.52
C GLY A 182 -33.71 26.36 -20.15
N ASP A 183 -34.07 26.17 -18.89
CA ASP A 183 -35.44 26.34 -18.37
C ASP A 183 -35.87 27.81 -18.42
N VAL A 184 -34.98 28.74 -18.05
CA VAL A 184 -35.23 30.18 -18.13
C VAL A 184 -35.42 30.63 -19.58
N ALA A 185 -34.52 30.23 -20.48
CA ALA A 185 -34.60 30.56 -21.91
C ALA A 185 -35.90 30.04 -22.55
N LEU A 186 -36.37 28.86 -22.14
CA LEU A 186 -37.64 28.29 -22.58
C LEU A 186 -38.83 29.10 -22.06
N ALA A 187 -38.84 29.45 -20.78
CA ALA A 187 -39.91 30.23 -20.17
C ALA A 187 -40.07 31.60 -20.85
N GLU A 188 -38.95 32.28 -21.14
CA GLU A 188 -38.95 33.55 -21.86
C GLU A 188 -39.48 33.41 -23.30
N LEU A 189 -39.05 32.36 -24.01
CA LEU A 189 -39.53 32.08 -25.38
C LEU A 189 -41.04 31.81 -25.39
N VAL A 190 -41.52 31.02 -24.43
CA VAL A 190 -42.94 30.72 -24.27
C VAL A 190 -43.72 32.01 -23.96
N ASN A 191 -43.22 32.86 -23.06
CA ASN A 191 -43.86 34.13 -22.75
C ASN A 191 -43.92 35.05 -23.98
N TYR A 192 -42.84 35.12 -24.77
CA TYR A 192 -42.82 35.87 -26.03
C TYR A 192 -43.90 35.38 -27.01
N VAL A 193 -44.06 34.07 -27.16
CA VAL A 193 -45.13 33.49 -28.02
C VAL A 193 -46.51 33.86 -27.49
N PHE A 194 -46.74 33.81 -26.19
CA PHE A 194 -48.03 34.21 -25.59
C PHE A 194 -48.33 35.70 -25.76
N GLU A 195 -47.36 36.57 -25.54
CA GLU A 195 -47.51 38.03 -25.69
C GLU A 195 -47.79 38.42 -27.14
N THR A 196 -47.07 37.82 -28.09
CA THR A 196 -47.27 38.08 -29.51
C THR A 196 -48.62 37.58 -30.02
N GLN A 197 -49.15 36.48 -29.49
CA GLN A 197 -50.50 36.00 -29.82
C GLN A 197 -51.60 36.88 -29.22
N ARG A 198 -51.40 37.45 -28.01
CA ARG A 198 -52.37 38.36 -27.38
C ARG A 198 -52.48 39.71 -28.09
N ASN A 199 -51.38 40.19 -28.67
CA ASN A 199 -51.29 41.51 -29.27
C ASN A 199 -51.61 41.54 -30.77
N SER A 200 -51.85 40.38 -31.40
CA SER A 200 -52.23 40.29 -32.82
C SER A 200 -53.69 39.90 -33.00
N ASP A 201 -54.40 40.58 -33.88
CA ASP A 201 -55.83 40.34 -34.20
C ASP A 201 -56.05 39.10 -35.11
N GLY A 202 -55.10 38.15 -35.10
CA GLY A 202 -55.09 36.94 -35.94
C GLY A 202 -54.14 35.85 -35.43
N ALA A 203 -54.25 34.64 -35.98
CA ALA A 203 -53.41 33.50 -35.58
C ALA A 203 -51.95 33.70 -36.06
N ASN A 204 -51.07 34.18 -35.17
CA ASN A 204 -49.64 34.25 -35.42
C ASN A 204 -49.04 32.84 -35.53
N THR A 205 -48.46 32.51 -36.68
CA THR A 205 -47.77 31.24 -36.91
C THR A 205 -46.26 31.45 -36.80
N PHE A 206 -45.61 30.60 -36.00
CA PHE A 206 -44.17 30.64 -35.80
C PHE A 206 -43.50 29.49 -36.53
N ARG A 207 -42.39 29.75 -37.22
CA ARG A 207 -41.54 28.68 -37.75
C ARG A 207 -40.70 28.12 -36.61
N LEU A 208 -40.65 26.79 -36.52
CA LEU A 208 -39.87 26.11 -35.50
C LEU A 208 -38.37 26.48 -35.56
N ALA A 209 -37.83 26.71 -36.75
CA ALA A 209 -36.45 27.15 -36.93
C ALA A 209 -36.16 28.52 -36.28
N ASP A 210 -37.13 29.44 -36.31
CA ASP A 210 -36.98 30.77 -35.70
C ASP A 210 -37.06 30.66 -34.17
N LEU A 211 -37.95 29.81 -33.65
CA LEU A 211 -38.03 29.51 -32.22
C LEU A 211 -36.77 28.81 -31.69
N SER A 212 -36.19 27.89 -32.46
CA SER A 212 -34.91 27.22 -32.12
C SER A 212 -33.76 28.23 -32.03
N ASN A 213 -33.61 29.09 -33.02
CA ASN A 213 -32.60 30.15 -33.01
C ASN A 213 -32.81 31.13 -31.84
N MET A 214 -34.06 31.46 -31.54
CA MET A 214 -34.41 32.32 -30.41
C MET A 214 -34.13 31.67 -29.05
N TYR A 215 -34.30 30.36 -28.94
CA TYR A 215 -33.92 29.59 -27.76
C TYR A 215 -32.40 29.56 -27.59
N GLU A 216 -31.65 29.17 -28.63
CA GLU A 216 -30.19 29.09 -28.61
C GLU A 216 -29.53 30.42 -28.23
N LYS A 217 -30.06 31.54 -28.74
CA LYS A 217 -29.59 32.88 -28.39
C LYS A 217 -29.81 33.22 -26.92
N ARG A 218 -30.92 32.78 -26.31
CA ARG A 218 -31.25 33.06 -24.90
C ARG A 218 -30.49 32.17 -23.93
N VAL A 219 -30.20 30.92 -24.31
CA VAL A 219 -29.34 30.02 -23.51
C VAL A 219 -27.89 30.54 -23.44
N GLN A 220 -27.46 31.36 -24.41
CA GLN A 220 -26.12 31.96 -24.47
C GLN A 220 -26.02 33.38 -23.88
N GLN A 221 -27.13 33.98 -23.44
CA GLN A 221 -27.20 35.33 -22.86
C GLN A 221 -26.83 35.34 -21.37
#